data_AF-A0A2M7EDY9-F1
#
_entry.id   AF-A0A2M7EDY9-F1
#
_cell.length_a   1.000
_cell.length_b   1.000
_cell.length_c   1.000
_cell.angle_alpha   90.00
_cell.angle_beta   90.00
_cell.angle_gamma   90.00
#
_symmetry.space_group_name_H-M   'P 1'
#
loop_
_entity.id
_entity.type
_entity.pdbx_description
1 polymer ?
#
loop_
_entity_poly.entity_id
_entity_poly.type
_entity_poly.pdbx_seq_one_letter_code
_entity_poly.pdbx_strand_id
1 'polypeptide(L)'
;MQEILFETELNVIQEYENLLDSCYPAKQDKYDALNLIDWDFKNFQTQYLTHRFHSYPARFIPQIPKAFIKLFTNEDDFVIDPFCGCGTTIAEAFLNGRNSIGNDFNPLACLITKVKSRLIPEEDLIILGKKLIGIKRYIDSDHRRAEYLKKLPRRNISNLFNRDIINELCLIKESLEELRDKTEIYELGLVALSTTIWSIIESENGHGNGIDVFANFYKKISNTMDTIREIRNIVKKQPKVKVLHGDARFLEIDSNISNLIMTSPPYVNALDYYRVHMYNMLWLGMDYNGFRRHEIGGHSHFIANRFRLLSEYLADMLRSMIEMNRVLRKGGICVIAIGNSSLEYERIESYKHFLAFAPYLNFNTIKTIFRNIDTTRKYTSKNIGKIDDEYIIVLEKTNDININSRDNGFVEEIVTKQMKEFEQKVQKSPGSSLRGKKVSEKRLKQNAERIAEAIKSIPQDIKIKGL
;
A
#
# COMPACT_ATOMS: atom_id res chain seq x y z
N MET A 1 7.71 20.39 -33.23
CA MET A 1 6.92 19.16 -32.91
C MET A 1 7.14 18.73 -31.47
N GLN A 2 8.39 18.57 -30.99
CA GLN A 2 8.67 18.30 -29.57
C GLN A 2 8.27 19.45 -28.63
N GLU A 3 8.46 20.72 -29.03
CA GLU A 3 8.01 21.88 -28.23
C GLU A 3 6.48 21.93 -28.07
N ILE A 4 5.74 21.66 -29.15
CA ILE A 4 4.27 21.63 -29.14
C ILE A 4 3.75 20.51 -28.22
N LEU A 5 4.39 19.32 -28.24
CA LEU A 5 4.06 18.20 -27.34
C LEU A 5 4.32 18.55 -25.86
N PHE A 6 5.42 19.27 -25.58
CA PHE A 6 5.77 19.70 -24.23
C PHE A 6 4.81 20.77 -23.69
N GLU A 7 4.42 21.74 -24.52
CA GLU A 7 3.41 22.75 -24.18
C GLU A 7 2.04 22.12 -23.89
N THR A 8 1.63 21.11 -24.66
CA THR A 8 0.36 20.41 -24.41
C THR A 8 0.38 19.60 -23.11
N GLU A 9 1.51 18.99 -22.74
CA GLU A 9 1.63 18.25 -21.48
C GLU A 9 1.60 19.17 -20.26
N LEU A 10 2.29 20.33 -20.34
CA LEU A 10 2.25 21.34 -19.29
C LEU A 10 0.84 21.90 -19.07
N ASN A 11 0.09 22.11 -20.16
CA ASN A 11 -1.29 22.58 -20.09
C ASN A 11 -2.20 21.59 -19.34
N VAL A 12 -2.09 20.28 -19.59
CA VAL A 12 -2.90 19.25 -18.90
C VAL A 12 -2.63 19.21 -17.40
N ILE A 13 -1.35 19.35 -16.99
CA ILE A 13 -0.99 19.40 -15.56
C ILE A 13 -1.56 20.66 -14.92
N GLN A 14 -1.42 21.81 -15.58
CA GLN A 14 -1.94 23.08 -15.06
C GLN A 14 -3.47 23.07 -14.96
N GLU A 15 -4.17 22.51 -15.95
CA GLU A 15 -5.62 22.32 -15.92
C GLU A 15 -6.06 21.44 -14.74
N TYR A 16 -5.33 20.35 -14.47
CA TYR A 16 -5.58 19.50 -13.32
C TYR A 16 -5.40 20.25 -11.99
N GLU A 17 -4.31 21.00 -11.82
CA GLU A 17 -4.10 21.80 -10.60
C GLU A 17 -5.16 22.89 -10.44
N ASN A 18 -5.50 23.60 -11.52
CA ASN A 18 -6.55 24.62 -11.53
C ASN A 18 -7.93 24.04 -11.16
N LEU A 19 -8.24 22.84 -11.66
CA LEU A 19 -9.47 22.12 -11.31
C LEU A 19 -9.49 21.84 -9.79
N LEU A 20 -8.40 21.32 -9.23
CA LEU A 20 -8.33 21.00 -7.81
C LEU A 20 -8.35 22.21 -6.88
N ASP A 21 -7.85 23.36 -7.34
CA ASP A 21 -7.84 24.62 -6.58
C ASP A 21 -9.10 25.47 -6.80
N SER A 22 -10.02 25.02 -7.66
CA SER A 22 -11.30 25.69 -7.90
C SER A 22 -12.24 25.61 -6.68
N CYS A 23 -13.08 26.62 -6.53
CA CYS A 23 -14.11 26.64 -5.48
C CYS A 23 -15.37 25.93 -5.96
N TYR A 24 -15.78 24.88 -5.26
CA TYR A 24 -17.00 24.12 -5.52
C TYR A 24 -18.03 24.35 -4.41
N PRO A 25 -19.02 25.23 -4.61
CA PRO A 25 -19.95 25.65 -3.57
C PRO A 25 -20.92 24.52 -3.16
N ALA A 26 -21.34 23.67 -4.10
CA ALA A 26 -22.15 22.51 -3.82
C ALA A 26 -21.33 21.22 -3.83
N LYS A 27 -21.78 20.25 -3.03
CA LYS A 27 -21.19 18.90 -3.00
C LYS A 27 -21.33 18.18 -4.34
N GLN A 28 -22.42 18.43 -5.07
CA GLN A 28 -22.63 17.89 -6.41
C GLN A 28 -21.57 18.37 -7.39
N ASP A 29 -21.20 19.66 -7.35
CA ASP A 29 -20.17 20.22 -8.24
C ASP A 29 -18.81 19.52 -8.06
N LYS A 30 -18.49 19.10 -6.83
CA LYS A 30 -17.28 18.31 -6.53
C LYS A 30 -17.32 16.92 -7.15
N TYR A 31 -18.50 16.29 -7.21
CA TYR A 31 -18.68 15.01 -7.89
C TYR A 31 -18.59 15.16 -9.39
N ASP A 32 -19.14 16.25 -9.92
CA ASP A 32 -19.08 16.55 -11.35
C ASP A 32 -17.64 16.85 -11.79
N ALA A 33 -16.84 17.51 -10.94
CA ALA A 33 -15.40 17.71 -11.18
C ALA A 33 -14.64 16.40 -11.40
N LEU A 34 -15.04 15.28 -10.77
CA LEU A 34 -14.41 13.97 -11.01
C LEU A 34 -14.61 13.45 -12.43
N ASN A 35 -15.57 13.98 -13.19
CA ASN A 35 -15.75 13.67 -14.62
C ASN A 35 -14.73 14.37 -15.52
N LEU A 36 -14.11 15.45 -15.02
CA LEU A 36 -13.18 16.28 -15.78
C LEU A 36 -11.74 15.80 -15.65
N ILE A 37 -11.46 14.86 -14.74
CA ILE A 37 -10.13 14.30 -14.51
C ILE A 37 -9.90 13.11 -15.45
N ASP A 38 -8.81 13.14 -16.21
CA ASP A 38 -8.27 11.93 -16.84
C ASP A 38 -7.55 11.06 -15.80
N TRP A 39 -8.21 9.96 -15.43
CA TRP A 39 -7.73 9.05 -14.39
C TRP A 39 -6.61 8.12 -14.85
N ASP A 40 -6.19 8.13 -16.11
CA ASP A 40 -5.03 7.34 -16.55
C ASP A 40 -3.70 8.03 -16.17
N PHE A 41 -3.66 9.36 -16.16
CA PHE A 41 -2.48 10.18 -15.81
C PHE A 41 -1.20 9.79 -16.58
N LYS A 42 -1.32 9.49 -17.87
CA LYS A 42 -0.25 8.90 -18.72
C LYS A 42 1.05 9.70 -18.80
N ASN A 43 1.03 11.00 -18.50
CA ASN A 43 2.20 11.89 -18.56
C ASN A 43 2.58 12.53 -17.22
N PHE A 44 1.89 12.17 -16.13
CA PHE A 44 2.20 12.77 -14.83
C PHE A 44 3.45 12.18 -14.18
N GLN A 45 4.28 13.04 -13.60
CA GLN A 45 5.38 12.62 -12.73
C GLN A 45 4.83 12.10 -11.40
N THR A 46 5.31 10.92 -11.02
CA THR A 46 4.80 10.15 -9.88
C THR A 46 5.87 9.91 -8.81
N GLN A 47 7.13 10.25 -9.11
CA GLN A 47 8.26 10.27 -8.17
C GLN A 47 8.68 11.72 -7.88
N TYR A 48 7.86 12.46 -7.14
CA TYR A 48 8.23 13.77 -6.58
C TYR A 48 8.36 13.69 -5.06
N LEU A 49 9.16 14.59 -4.49
CA LEU A 49 9.31 14.77 -3.05
C LEU A 49 9.47 13.43 -2.29
N THR A 50 8.68 13.16 -1.26
CA THR A 50 8.81 11.95 -0.42
C THR A 50 8.40 10.67 -1.13
N HIS A 51 7.70 10.71 -2.26
CA HIS A 51 7.31 9.51 -3.01
C HIS A 51 8.51 8.74 -3.58
N ARG A 52 9.70 9.37 -3.62
CA ARG A 52 10.97 8.78 -4.08
C ARG A 52 11.80 8.11 -2.98
N PHE A 53 11.38 8.15 -1.71
CA PHE A 53 12.18 7.66 -0.57
C PHE A 53 12.40 6.15 -0.60
N HIS A 54 11.40 5.40 -1.03
CA HIS A 54 11.45 3.93 -1.02
C HIS A 54 10.61 3.34 -2.15
N SER A 55 11.17 2.33 -2.82
CA SER A 55 10.46 1.54 -3.82
C SER A 55 9.54 0.55 -3.12
N TYR A 56 8.24 0.70 -3.32
CA TYR A 56 7.23 -0.19 -2.75
C TYR A 56 6.31 -0.70 -3.89
N PRO A 57 6.10 -2.02 -4.01
CA PRO A 57 5.28 -2.60 -5.07
C PRO A 57 3.80 -2.27 -4.87
N ALA A 58 3.03 -2.25 -5.97
CA ALA A 58 1.57 -2.19 -5.93
C ALA A 58 1.00 -0.98 -5.16
N ARG A 59 1.61 0.19 -5.34
CA ARG A 59 1.10 1.48 -4.86
C ARG A 59 0.34 2.21 -5.98
N PHE A 60 -0.77 2.89 -5.67
CA PHE A 60 -1.33 3.85 -6.63
C PHE A 60 -0.47 5.11 -6.73
N ILE A 61 -0.69 5.84 -7.81
CA ILE A 61 0.00 7.10 -8.10
C ILE A 61 -0.49 8.24 -7.18
N PRO A 62 0.37 9.21 -6.82
CA PRO A 62 0.01 10.31 -5.90
C PRO A 62 -1.13 11.20 -6.37
N GLN A 63 -1.38 11.29 -7.68
CA GLN A 63 -2.44 12.13 -8.24
C GLN A 63 -3.84 11.68 -7.77
N ILE A 64 -4.07 10.37 -7.64
CA ILE A 64 -5.37 9.85 -7.19
C ILE A 64 -5.73 10.39 -5.80
N PRO A 65 -4.96 10.12 -4.72
CA PRO A 65 -5.29 10.65 -3.40
C PRO A 65 -5.27 12.18 -3.38
N LYS A 66 -4.37 12.85 -4.12
CA LYS A 66 -4.32 14.31 -4.19
C LYS A 66 -5.66 14.90 -4.65
N ALA A 67 -6.24 14.34 -5.71
CA ALA A 67 -7.53 14.80 -6.23
C ALA A 67 -8.64 14.70 -5.17
N PHE A 68 -8.77 13.55 -4.50
CA PHE A 68 -9.81 13.38 -3.49
C PHE A 68 -9.56 14.22 -2.23
N ILE A 69 -8.30 14.38 -1.81
CA ILE A 69 -7.93 15.23 -0.67
C ILE A 69 -8.30 16.69 -0.96
N LYS A 70 -7.91 17.23 -2.11
CA LYS A 70 -8.20 18.62 -2.48
C LYS A 70 -9.71 18.87 -2.64
N LEU A 71 -10.45 17.96 -3.28
CA LEU A 71 -11.87 18.16 -3.54
C LEU A 71 -12.75 17.95 -2.29
N PHE A 72 -12.47 16.94 -1.46
CA PHE A 72 -13.39 16.49 -0.40
C PHE A 72 -12.93 16.81 1.03
N THR A 73 -11.81 17.49 1.21
CA THR A 73 -11.33 17.94 2.52
C THR A 73 -10.80 19.36 2.49
N ASN A 74 -10.81 20.02 3.65
CA ASN A 74 -10.15 21.29 3.89
C ASN A 74 -8.81 21.08 4.63
N GLU A 75 -8.04 22.14 4.82
CA GLU A 75 -6.91 22.11 5.75
C GLU A 75 -7.39 21.73 7.17
N ASP A 76 -6.52 21.08 7.94
CA ASP A 76 -6.82 20.54 9.28
C ASP A 76 -7.93 19.46 9.35
N ASP A 77 -8.62 19.12 8.25
CA ASP A 77 -9.50 17.95 8.18
C ASP A 77 -8.70 16.65 8.31
N PHE A 78 -9.37 15.56 8.71
CA PHE A 78 -8.76 14.24 8.86
C PHE A 78 -8.94 13.36 7.62
N VAL A 79 -7.82 12.83 7.13
CA VAL A 79 -7.76 11.79 6.07
C VAL A 79 -7.27 10.48 6.68
N ILE A 80 -7.98 9.39 6.45
CA ILE A 80 -7.60 8.07 6.96
C ILE A 80 -7.32 7.10 5.82
N ASP A 81 -6.23 6.35 5.96
CA ASP A 81 -5.92 5.23 5.09
C ASP A 81 -5.76 3.94 5.93
N PRO A 82 -6.74 3.03 5.93
CA PRO A 82 -6.69 1.79 6.71
C PRO A 82 -5.68 0.75 6.19
N PHE A 83 -5.18 0.94 4.96
CA PHE A 83 -4.18 0.09 4.31
C PHE A 83 -3.08 0.97 3.71
N CYS A 84 -2.43 1.77 4.56
CA CYS A 84 -1.65 2.90 4.08
C CYS A 84 -0.42 2.51 3.25
N GLY A 85 0.05 1.26 3.33
CA GLY A 85 1.21 0.79 2.59
C GLY A 85 2.41 1.72 2.80
N CYS A 86 3.08 2.11 1.72
CA CYS A 86 4.16 3.09 1.78
C CYS A 86 3.70 4.55 1.98
N GLY A 87 2.44 4.79 2.34
CA GLY A 87 1.93 6.09 2.77
C GLY A 87 1.69 7.08 1.66
N THR A 88 1.22 6.66 0.48
CA THR A 88 0.92 7.60 -0.61
C THR A 88 -0.18 8.59 -0.20
N THR A 89 -1.29 8.11 0.36
CA THR A 89 -2.36 8.97 0.90
C THR A 89 -1.86 9.90 1.99
N ILE A 90 -1.10 9.36 2.94
CA ILE A 90 -0.63 10.09 4.13
C ILE A 90 0.38 11.18 3.72
N ALA A 91 1.26 10.89 2.78
CA ALA A 91 2.18 11.88 2.22
C ALA A 91 1.43 13.01 1.50
N GLU A 92 0.43 12.69 0.68
CA GLU A 92 -0.38 13.72 0.01
C GLU A 92 -1.22 14.54 0.99
N ALA A 93 -1.80 13.91 2.03
CA ALA A 93 -2.50 14.62 3.08
C ALA A 93 -1.56 15.60 3.79
N PHE A 94 -0.35 15.15 4.13
CA PHE A 94 0.69 15.96 4.75
C PHE A 94 1.11 17.16 3.89
N LEU A 95 1.40 16.93 2.59
CA LEU A 95 1.79 17.97 1.65
C LEU A 95 0.69 19.02 1.42
N ASN A 96 -0.57 18.63 1.61
CA ASN A 96 -1.73 19.50 1.49
C ASN A 96 -2.23 20.02 2.85
N GLY A 97 -1.49 19.88 3.95
CA GLY A 97 -1.90 20.46 5.24
C GLY A 97 -3.12 19.81 5.89
N ARG A 98 -3.40 18.54 5.57
CA ARG A 98 -4.47 17.74 6.21
C ARG A 98 -3.90 16.91 7.35
N ASN A 99 -4.67 16.79 8.43
CA ASN A 99 -4.39 15.80 9.47
C ASN A 99 -4.61 14.40 8.89
N SER A 100 -3.85 13.41 9.35
CA SER A 100 -3.98 12.07 8.80
C SER A 100 -3.65 10.94 9.75
N ILE A 101 -4.31 9.80 9.54
CA ILE A 101 -4.03 8.55 10.23
C ILE A 101 -3.83 7.45 9.19
N GLY A 102 -2.62 6.90 9.13
CA GLY A 102 -2.32 5.71 8.34
C GLY A 102 -2.30 4.48 9.23
N ASN A 103 -2.95 3.40 8.81
CA ASN A 103 -2.86 2.09 9.44
C ASN A 103 -2.32 1.08 8.43
N ASP A 104 -1.37 0.25 8.84
CA ASP A 104 -0.96 -0.92 8.04
C ASP A 104 -0.50 -2.04 8.96
N PHE A 105 -0.67 -3.29 8.53
CA PHE A 105 -0.19 -4.45 9.27
C PHE A 105 1.28 -4.76 8.97
N ASN A 106 1.86 -4.20 7.90
CA ASN A 106 3.27 -4.32 7.57
C ASN A 106 4.09 -3.26 8.32
N PRO A 107 4.94 -3.63 9.29
CA PRO A 107 5.72 -2.66 10.06
C PRO A 107 6.72 -1.88 9.21
N LEU A 108 7.20 -2.44 8.09
CA LEU A 108 8.05 -1.71 7.15
C LEU A 108 7.27 -0.59 6.45
N ALA A 109 6.01 -0.87 6.09
CA ALA A 109 5.12 0.09 5.45
C ALA A 109 4.83 1.28 6.39
N CYS A 110 4.56 0.99 7.67
CA CYS A 110 4.41 2.01 8.72
C CYS A 110 5.68 2.87 8.87
N LEU A 111 6.86 2.24 8.93
CA LEU A 111 8.14 2.96 9.05
C LEU A 111 8.35 3.93 7.87
N ILE A 112 8.12 3.46 6.64
CA ILE A 112 8.25 4.28 5.42
C ILE A 112 7.24 5.44 5.47
N THR A 113 5.99 5.16 5.84
CA THR A 113 4.92 6.16 5.93
C THR A 113 5.29 7.28 6.90
N LYS A 114 5.79 6.95 8.09
CA LYS A 114 6.23 7.94 9.09
C LYS A 114 7.30 8.89 8.54
N VAL A 115 8.35 8.34 7.91
CA VAL A 115 9.45 9.16 7.36
C VAL A 115 8.96 10.07 6.23
N LYS A 116 7.99 9.61 5.41
CA LYS A 116 7.44 10.39 4.29
C LYS A 116 6.47 11.52 4.70
N SER A 117 6.02 11.55 5.95
CA SER A 117 4.91 12.39 6.40
C SER A 117 5.25 13.20 7.66
N ARG A 118 6.53 13.59 7.79
CA ARG A 118 6.99 14.46 8.87
C ARG A 118 8.05 15.44 8.40
N LEU A 119 8.23 16.51 9.17
CA LEU A 119 9.42 17.35 9.10
C LEU A 119 10.49 16.81 10.07
N ILE A 120 11.75 17.10 9.77
CA ILE A 120 12.87 16.85 10.68
C ILE A 120 13.65 18.17 10.85
N PRO A 121 13.94 18.60 12.10
CA PRO A 121 14.75 19.79 12.35
C PRO A 121 16.14 19.75 11.70
N GLU A 122 16.67 20.91 11.31
CA GLU A 122 17.99 20.96 10.65
C GLU A 122 19.11 20.45 11.57
N GLU A 123 19.03 20.74 12.87
CA GLU A 123 19.99 20.27 13.87
C GLU A 123 20.12 18.74 13.88
N ASP A 124 19.01 18.02 13.77
CA ASP A 124 18.99 16.56 13.72
C ASP A 124 19.55 16.04 12.40
N LEU A 125 19.27 16.72 11.27
CA LEU A 125 19.89 16.39 9.98
C LEU A 125 21.42 16.60 10.02
N ILE A 126 21.90 17.63 10.70
CA ILE A 126 23.35 17.86 10.91
C ILE A 126 23.97 16.74 11.76
N ILE A 127 23.27 16.31 12.83
CA ILE A 127 23.70 15.18 13.67
C ILE A 127 23.82 13.91 12.82
N LEU A 128 22.80 13.61 12.01
CA LEU A 128 22.82 12.48 11.10
C LEU A 128 23.97 12.57 10.10
N GLY A 129 24.21 13.75 9.51
CA GLY A 129 25.35 13.99 8.61
C GLY A 129 26.70 13.67 9.25
N LYS A 130 26.92 14.11 10.50
CA LYS A 130 28.13 13.76 11.28
C LYS A 130 28.22 12.25 11.52
N LYS A 131 27.08 11.61 11.83
CA LYS A 131 27.03 10.16 12.04
C LYS A 131 27.43 9.39 10.77
N LEU A 132 26.99 9.83 9.59
CA LEU A 132 27.37 9.21 8.31
C LEU A 132 28.88 9.23 8.05
N ILE A 133 29.56 10.32 8.39
CA ILE A 133 31.03 10.41 8.33
C ILE A 133 31.67 9.38 9.26
N GLY A 134 31.14 9.25 10.48
CA GLY A 134 31.56 8.23 11.45
C GLY A 134 31.39 6.81 10.92
N ILE A 135 30.25 6.51 10.29
CA ILE A 135 29.97 5.20 9.68
C ILE A 135 31.01 4.89 8.60
N LYS A 136 31.33 5.84 7.71
CA LYS A 136 32.35 5.64 6.68
C LYS A 136 33.70 5.28 7.28
N ARG A 137 34.15 6.07 8.28
CA ARG A 137 35.42 5.83 8.98
C ARG A 137 35.45 4.45 9.63
N TYR A 138 34.33 4.02 10.22
CA TYR A 138 34.23 2.71 10.85
C TYR A 138 34.34 1.59 9.82
N ILE A 139 33.59 1.66 8.72
CA ILE A 139 33.67 0.70 7.60
C ILE A 139 35.09 0.62 7.03
N ASP A 140 35.77 1.76 6.85
CA ASP A 140 37.15 1.81 6.32
C ASP A 140 38.18 1.20 7.28
N SER A 141 37.90 1.22 8.58
CA SER A 141 38.81 0.75 9.63
C SER A 141 38.54 -0.67 10.12
N ASP A 142 37.37 -1.23 9.84
CA ASP A 142 36.94 -2.49 10.44
C ASP A 142 37.40 -3.71 9.63
N HIS A 143 38.17 -4.58 10.28
CA HIS A 143 38.63 -5.87 9.75
C HIS A 143 37.86 -7.06 10.35
N ARG A 144 36.83 -6.84 11.17
CA ARG A 144 36.07 -7.92 11.82
C ARG A 144 35.21 -8.67 10.80
N ARG A 145 35.14 -9.99 10.98
CA ARG A 145 34.35 -10.91 10.15
C ARG A 145 32.96 -11.04 10.76
N ALA A 146 31.93 -10.52 10.10
CA ALA A 146 30.56 -10.51 10.60
C ALA A 146 30.03 -11.91 11.00
N GLU A 147 29.60 -12.06 12.26
CA GLU A 147 29.03 -13.30 12.80
C GLU A 147 27.50 -13.21 12.98
N TYR A 148 26.75 -12.74 11.97
CA TYR A 148 25.29 -12.59 12.03
C TYR A 148 24.48 -13.53 11.10
N LEU A 149 25.12 -14.57 10.55
CA LEU A 149 24.49 -15.51 9.62
C LEU A 149 23.46 -16.48 10.25
N LYS A 150 23.33 -16.52 11.59
CA LYS A 150 22.47 -17.51 12.28
C LYS A 150 20.98 -17.13 12.35
N LYS A 151 20.58 -15.89 12.05
CA LYS A 151 19.19 -15.39 12.20
C LYS A 151 18.40 -15.18 10.91
N LEU A 152 19.03 -15.30 9.74
CA LEU A 152 18.34 -15.15 8.45
C LEU A 152 17.72 -16.50 8.00
N PRO A 153 16.50 -16.53 7.41
CA PRO A 153 15.89 -17.74 6.89
C PRO A 153 16.83 -18.46 5.92
N ARG A 154 17.16 -19.72 6.24
CA ARG A 154 18.22 -20.49 5.58
C ARG A 154 18.05 -20.74 4.08
N ARG A 155 16.88 -20.46 3.49
CA ARG A 155 16.49 -21.18 2.27
C ARG A 155 16.84 -20.56 0.92
N ASN A 156 17.34 -19.32 0.81
CA ASN A 156 17.87 -18.74 -0.46
C ASN A 156 18.67 -17.43 -0.28
N ILE A 157 19.04 -17.06 0.95
CA ILE A 157 19.61 -15.74 1.28
C ILE A 157 21.13 -15.67 1.04
N SER A 158 21.83 -16.82 1.14
CA SER A 158 23.30 -16.87 1.15
C SER A 158 23.95 -16.39 -0.13
N ASN A 159 23.24 -16.44 -1.26
CA ASN A 159 23.81 -16.07 -2.55
C ASN A 159 23.59 -14.59 -2.87
N LEU A 160 22.51 -13.97 -2.41
CA LEU A 160 22.22 -12.55 -2.70
C LEU A 160 23.12 -11.58 -1.92
N PHE A 161 23.55 -11.98 -0.72
CA PHE A 161 24.38 -11.16 0.17
C PHE A 161 25.69 -11.89 0.42
N ASN A 162 26.75 -11.51 -0.31
CA ASN A 162 28.09 -12.01 -0.04
C ASN A 162 28.61 -11.48 1.32
N ARG A 163 29.77 -11.98 1.77
CA ARG A 163 30.30 -11.64 3.11
C ARG A 163 30.56 -10.14 3.29
N ASP A 164 31.03 -9.46 2.25
CA ASP A 164 31.39 -8.05 2.30
C ASP A 164 30.12 -7.18 2.41
N ILE A 165 29.09 -7.50 1.62
CA ILE A 165 27.78 -6.86 1.71
C ILE A 165 27.17 -7.05 3.10
N ILE A 166 27.22 -8.27 3.64
CA ILE A 166 26.70 -8.56 4.98
C ILE A 166 27.43 -7.71 6.02
N ASN A 167 28.76 -7.64 5.92
CA ASN A 167 29.58 -6.87 6.86
C ASN A 167 29.21 -5.38 6.83
N GLU A 168 29.18 -4.77 5.65
CA GLU A 168 28.82 -3.35 5.53
C GLU A 168 27.40 -3.05 6.02
N LEU A 169 26.40 -3.87 5.66
CA LEU A 169 25.03 -3.69 6.14
C LEU A 169 24.94 -3.81 7.67
N CYS A 170 25.70 -4.73 8.28
CA CYS A 170 25.80 -4.87 9.73
C CYS A 170 26.41 -3.60 10.37
N LEU A 171 27.54 -3.11 9.85
CA LEU A 171 28.20 -1.92 10.41
C LEU A 171 27.35 -0.67 10.29
N ILE A 172 26.65 -0.50 9.16
CA ILE A 172 25.68 0.59 8.98
C ILE A 172 24.57 0.46 10.03
N LYS A 173 23.96 -0.73 10.16
CA LYS A 173 22.86 -0.94 11.10
C LYS A 173 23.31 -0.71 12.56
N GLU A 174 24.39 -1.32 12.99
CA GLU A 174 24.94 -1.18 14.35
C GLU A 174 25.24 0.28 14.66
N SER A 175 25.82 1.00 13.71
CA SER A 175 26.08 2.43 13.89
C SER A 175 24.79 3.22 14.02
N LEU A 176 23.75 2.91 13.22
CA LEU A 176 22.45 3.57 13.33
C LEU A 176 21.77 3.31 14.68
N GLU A 177 22.02 2.17 15.33
CA GLU A 177 21.47 1.88 16.67
C GLU A 177 21.88 2.90 17.74
N GLU A 178 23.03 3.56 17.58
CA GLU A 178 23.44 4.66 18.48
C GLU A 178 22.54 5.90 18.36
N LEU A 179 21.72 6.00 17.31
CA LEU A 179 20.74 7.09 17.14
C LEU A 179 19.37 6.74 17.72
N ARG A 180 19.18 5.58 18.36
CA ARG A 180 17.87 5.09 18.81
C ARG A 180 17.08 6.09 19.67
N ASP A 181 17.75 6.89 20.48
CA ASP A 181 17.13 7.95 21.31
C ASP A 181 16.67 9.17 20.48
N LYS A 182 17.18 9.32 19.26
CA LYS A 182 16.77 10.32 18.26
C LYS A 182 15.92 9.66 17.18
N THR A 183 14.70 9.29 17.57
CA THR A 183 13.78 8.43 16.81
C THR A 183 13.63 8.88 15.35
N GLU A 184 13.53 10.17 15.08
CA GLU A 184 13.27 10.71 13.74
C GLU A 184 14.40 10.43 12.75
N ILE A 185 15.65 10.67 13.15
CA ILE A 185 16.81 10.41 12.29
C ILE A 185 17.25 8.94 12.31
N TYR A 186 16.95 8.21 13.39
CA TYR A 186 17.10 6.76 13.42
C TYR A 186 16.19 6.09 12.39
N GLU A 187 14.88 6.36 12.44
CA GLU A 187 13.91 5.82 11.49
C GLU A 187 14.22 6.24 10.04
N LEU A 188 14.70 7.48 9.82
CA LEU A 188 15.18 7.91 8.49
C LEU A 188 16.36 7.04 8.02
N GLY A 189 17.34 6.82 8.89
CA GLY A 189 18.46 5.91 8.63
C GLY A 189 18.01 4.48 8.31
N LEU A 190 17.02 3.96 9.02
CA LEU A 190 16.44 2.64 8.75
C LEU A 190 15.72 2.58 7.40
N VAL A 191 14.99 3.63 6.99
CA VAL A 191 14.40 3.71 5.66
C VAL A 191 15.47 3.73 4.58
N ALA A 192 16.54 4.52 4.77
CA ALA A 192 17.68 4.54 3.85
C ALA A 192 18.38 3.17 3.76
N LEU A 193 18.57 2.48 4.89
CA LEU A 193 19.11 1.13 4.91
C LEU A 193 18.18 0.15 4.16
N SER A 194 16.87 0.26 4.39
CA SER A 194 15.86 -0.54 3.71
C SER A 194 15.89 -0.34 2.19
N THR A 195 15.95 0.90 1.71
CA THR A 195 16.01 1.15 0.25
C THR A 195 17.35 0.68 -0.34
N THR A 196 18.47 0.70 0.41
CA THR A 196 19.73 0.07 -0.02
C THR A 196 19.59 -1.43 -0.19
N ILE A 197 19.02 -2.12 0.81
CA ILE A 197 18.75 -3.57 0.75
C ILE A 197 17.86 -3.91 -0.45
N TRP A 198 16.81 -3.12 -0.68
CA TRP A 198 15.93 -3.28 -1.85
C TRP A 198 16.70 -3.21 -3.17
N SER A 199 17.59 -2.23 -3.33
CA SER A 199 18.40 -2.11 -4.56
C SER A 199 19.39 -3.25 -4.77
N ILE A 200 19.89 -3.87 -3.70
CA ILE A 200 20.73 -5.07 -3.81
C ILE A 200 19.88 -6.25 -4.33
N ILE A 201 18.68 -6.43 -3.78
CA ILE A 201 17.75 -7.51 -4.18
C ILE A 201 17.32 -7.38 -5.64
N GLU A 202 17.07 -6.16 -6.12
CA GLU A 202 16.66 -5.91 -7.51
C GLU A 202 17.81 -5.95 -8.53
N SER A 203 19.08 -6.00 -8.10
CA SER A 203 20.21 -5.96 -9.03
C SER A 203 20.26 -7.21 -9.92
N GLU A 204 20.17 -7.02 -11.24
CA GLU A 204 20.08 -8.10 -12.25
C GLU A 204 21.31 -9.05 -12.28
N ASN A 205 22.42 -8.67 -11.63
CA ASN A 205 23.67 -9.45 -11.56
C ASN A 205 23.78 -10.42 -10.37
N GLY A 206 22.67 -10.72 -9.69
CA GLY A 206 22.48 -11.96 -8.92
C GLY A 206 23.24 -12.13 -7.60
N HIS A 207 24.22 -11.28 -7.26
CA HIS A 207 25.03 -11.44 -6.04
C HIS A 207 25.46 -10.13 -5.37
N GLY A 208 24.99 -8.97 -5.85
CA GLY A 208 25.47 -7.65 -5.42
C GLY A 208 26.97 -7.40 -5.69
N ASN A 209 27.62 -8.23 -6.50
CA ASN A 209 29.03 -8.09 -6.85
C ASN A 209 29.30 -6.72 -7.50
N GLY A 210 30.22 -5.95 -6.91
CA GLY A 210 30.58 -4.61 -7.37
C GLY A 210 29.66 -3.48 -6.90
N ILE A 211 28.66 -3.75 -6.06
CA ILE A 211 27.86 -2.70 -5.40
C ILE A 211 28.64 -2.19 -4.19
N ASP A 212 29.07 -0.93 -4.24
CA ASP A 212 29.51 -0.20 -3.05
C ASP A 212 28.28 0.09 -2.16
N VAL A 213 28.13 -0.71 -1.09
CA VAL A 213 26.93 -0.69 -0.24
C VAL A 213 26.85 0.63 0.51
N PHE A 214 27.96 1.08 1.11
CA PHE A 214 27.99 2.36 1.79
C PHE A 214 27.73 3.54 0.84
N ALA A 215 28.34 3.59 -0.34
CA ALA A 215 28.09 4.70 -1.28
C ALA A 215 26.63 4.74 -1.74
N ASN A 216 26.01 3.57 -1.97
CA ASN A 216 24.58 3.49 -2.30
C ASN A 216 23.70 3.99 -1.13
N PHE A 217 23.98 3.52 0.09
CA PHE A 217 23.31 3.99 1.30
C PHE A 217 23.48 5.51 1.51
N TYR A 218 24.70 6.01 1.41
CA TYR A 218 25.04 7.42 1.56
C TYR A 218 24.31 8.28 0.53
N LYS A 219 24.25 7.84 -0.73
CA LYS A 219 23.50 8.53 -1.78
C LYS A 219 22.00 8.59 -1.47
N LYS A 220 21.41 7.46 -1.06
CA LYS A 220 19.98 7.39 -0.73
C LYS A 220 19.61 8.25 0.48
N ILE A 221 20.41 8.20 1.53
CA ILE A 221 20.15 9.01 2.74
C ILE A 221 20.36 10.49 2.47
N SER A 222 21.40 10.88 1.73
CA SER A 222 21.65 12.29 1.37
C SER A 222 20.50 12.87 0.54
N ASN A 223 20.05 12.15 -0.50
CA ASN A 223 18.88 12.56 -1.30
C ASN A 223 17.60 12.70 -0.45
N THR A 224 17.44 11.83 0.55
CA THR A 224 16.31 11.88 1.48
C THR A 224 16.40 13.13 2.36
N MET A 225 17.57 13.44 2.91
CA MET A 225 17.81 14.65 3.72
C MET A 225 17.55 15.92 2.90
N ASP A 226 18.02 15.98 1.65
CA ASP A 226 17.81 17.13 0.77
C ASP A 226 16.32 17.33 0.43
N THR A 227 15.61 16.24 0.18
CA THR A 227 14.16 16.30 -0.03
C THR A 227 13.41 16.75 1.23
N ILE A 228 13.85 16.35 2.43
CA ILE A 228 13.24 16.83 3.68
C ILE A 228 13.46 18.34 3.83
N ARG A 229 14.64 18.86 3.47
CA ARG A 229 14.89 20.31 3.42
C ARG A 229 13.99 21.02 2.41
N GLU A 230 13.80 20.44 1.24
CA GLU A 230 12.87 20.95 0.21
C GLU A 230 11.44 21.07 0.75
N ILE A 231 10.94 20.02 1.41
CA ILE A 231 9.57 19.98 1.95
C ILE A 231 9.35 20.99 3.07
N ARG A 232 10.36 21.31 3.88
CA ARG A 232 10.25 22.36 4.92
C ARG A 232 9.92 23.73 4.33
N ASN A 233 10.27 23.99 3.07
CA ASN A 233 9.90 25.22 2.38
C ASN A 233 8.45 25.20 1.85
N ILE A 234 7.88 24.01 1.68
CA ILE A 234 6.51 23.80 1.17
C ILE A 234 5.52 23.77 2.34
N VAL A 235 5.80 22.97 3.36
CA VAL A 235 4.90 22.74 4.50
C VAL A 235 5.23 23.72 5.63
N LYS A 236 4.51 24.84 5.68
CA LYS A 236 4.71 25.91 6.68
C LYS A 236 4.22 25.52 8.08
N LYS A 237 3.09 24.82 8.15
CA LYS A 237 2.47 24.32 9.39
C LYS A 237 2.40 22.80 9.29
N GLN A 238 3.07 22.11 10.21
CA GLN A 238 3.05 20.65 10.23
C GLN A 238 1.66 20.15 10.66
N PRO A 239 0.95 19.38 9.82
CA PRO A 239 -0.30 18.75 10.23
C PRO A 239 -0.04 17.60 11.21
N LYS A 240 -1.08 17.20 11.95
CA LYS A 240 -1.04 16.05 12.85
C LYS A 240 -1.07 14.78 12.02
N VAL A 241 -0.02 13.97 12.14
CA VAL A 241 0.08 12.66 11.47
C VAL A 241 0.26 11.58 12.51
N LYS A 242 -0.55 10.52 12.43
CA LYS A 242 -0.41 9.30 13.24
C LYS A 242 -0.27 8.11 12.31
N VAL A 243 0.71 7.24 12.57
CA VAL A 243 0.88 5.98 11.84
C VAL A 243 0.78 4.83 12.81
N LEU A 244 -0.18 3.96 12.58
CA LEU A 244 -0.50 2.79 13.39
C LEU A 244 0.02 1.53 12.70
N HIS A 245 0.65 0.66 13.49
CA HIS A 245 0.93 -0.72 13.09
C HIS A 245 -0.20 -1.58 13.64
N GLY A 246 -1.20 -1.85 12.82
CA GLY A 246 -2.48 -2.39 13.26
C GLY A 246 -3.26 -3.09 12.17
N ASP A 247 -4.27 -3.86 12.58
CA ASP A 247 -5.12 -4.64 11.70
C ASP A 247 -6.29 -3.79 11.16
N ALA A 248 -6.42 -3.68 9.84
CA ALA A 248 -7.48 -2.90 9.21
C ALA A 248 -8.89 -3.40 9.52
N ARG A 249 -9.02 -4.66 9.96
CA ARG A 249 -10.28 -5.25 10.42
C ARG A 249 -10.72 -4.69 11.78
N PHE A 250 -9.79 -4.08 12.53
CA PHE A 250 -9.99 -3.54 13.88
C PHE A 250 -9.18 -2.26 14.08
N LEU A 251 -9.69 -1.13 13.59
CA LEU A 251 -8.94 0.13 13.66
C LEU A 251 -8.91 0.69 15.09
N GLU A 252 -7.72 0.91 15.63
CA GLU A 252 -7.50 1.63 16.90
C GLU A 252 -7.61 3.15 16.72
N ILE A 253 -8.77 3.57 16.22
CA ILE A 253 -9.09 4.93 15.81
C ILE A 253 -10.49 5.26 16.31
N ASP A 254 -10.68 6.47 16.81
CA ASP A 254 -11.98 6.95 17.29
C ASP A 254 -13.02 7.02 16.15
N SER A 255 -14.29 6.82 16.51
CA SER A 255 -15.40 6.84 15.55
C SER A 255 -15.68 8.26 15.06
N ASN A 256 -16.19 8.38 13.83
CA ASN A 256 -16.68 9.64 13.25
C ASN A 256 -15.67 10.81 13.19
N ILE A 257 -14.36 10.53 13.16
CA ILE A 257 -13.32 11.57 13.10
C ILE A 257 -12.90 11.93 11.67
N SER A 258 -13.04 10.99 10.72
CA SER A 258 -12.49 11.16 9.37
C SER A 258 -13.44 11.93 8.47
N ASN A 259 -12.88 12.80 7.63
CA ASN A 259 -13.59 13.49 6.55
C ASN A 259 -13.55 12.68 5.25
N LEU A 260 -12.42 12.01 5.02
CA LEU A 260 -12.11 11.24 3.82
C LEU A 260 -11.37 9.96 4.20
N ILE A 261 -11.87 8.82 3.72
CA ILE A 261 -11.08 7.60 3.59
C ILE A 261 -10.57 7.53 2.17
N MET A 262 -9.26 7.34 2.00
CA MET A 262 -8.63 7.16 0.70
C MET A 262 -7.63 6.03 0.82
N THR A 263 -7.85 4.94 0.09
CA THR A 263 -7.09 3.71 0.29
C THR A 263 -7.01 2.84 -0.96
N SER A 264 -6.06 1.91 -0.95
CA SER A 264 -5.93 0.83 -1.91
C SER A 264 -5.57 -0.44 -1.15
N PRO A 265 -6.57 -1.28 -0.84
CA PRO A 265 -6.37 -2.50 -0.07
C PRO A 265 -5.56 -3.53 -0.88
N PRO A 266 -5.02 -4.58 -0.26
CA PRO A 266 -4.40 -5.68 -0.99
C PRO A 266 -5.38 -6.34 -1.96
N TYR A 267 -4.93 -6.66 -3.17
CA TYR A 267 -5.78 -7.32 -4.17
C TYR A 267 -5.64 -8.83 -4.01
N VAL A 268 -6.77 -9.55 -3.89
CA VAL A 268 -6.75 -11.00 -3.67
C VAL A 268 -5.92 -11.70 -4.75
N ASN A 269 -4.98 -12.54 -4.35
CA ASN A 269 -4.10 -13.29 -5.25
C ASN A 269 -3.26 -12.41 -6.22
N ALA A 270 -2.98 -11.15 -5.86
CA ALA A 270 -2.12 -10.30 -6.67
C ALA A 270 -0.65 -10.38 -6.22
N LEU A 271 -0.38 -10.21 -4.93
CA LEU A 271 0.98 -10.18 -4.39
C LEU A 271 1.05 -10.75 -2.97
N ASP A 272 2.14 -11.46 -2.67
CA ASP A 272 2.54 -11.81 -1.30
C ASP A 272 3.51 -10.74 -0.78
N TYR A 273 3.01 -9.69 -0.11
CA TYR A 273 3.85 -8.61 0.42
C TYR A 273 4.85 -9.13 1.44
N TYR A 274 4.50 -10.15 2.24
CA TYR A 274 5.46 -10.75 3.17
C TYR A 274 6.66 -11.30 2.44
N ARG A 275 6.49 -11.95 1.27
CA ARG A 275 7.61 -12.49 0.50
C ARG A 275 8.48 -11.38 -0.07
N VAL A 276 7.85 -10.34 -0.61
CA VAL A 276 8.55 -9.23 -1.25
C VAL A 276 9.38 -8.44 -0.24
N HIS A 277 8.85 -8.20 0.96
CA HIS A 277 9.53 -7.44 2.01
C HIS A 277 10.36 -8.28 2.97
N MET A 278 10.42 -9.60 2.78
CA MET A 278 11.07 -10.55 3.69
C MET A 278 12.47 -10.08 4.11
N TYR A 279 13.35 -9.80 3.15
CA TYR A 279 14.73 -9.39 3.42
C TYR A 279 14.82 -8.10 4.22
N ASN A 280 14.08 -7.07 3.80
CA ASN A 280 14.04 -5.78 4.49
C ASN A 280 13.58 -5.94 5.94
N MET A 281 12.47 -6.67 6.17
CA MET A 281 11.95 -6.89 7.51
C MET A 281 12.95 -7.62 8.41
N LEU A 282 13.61 -8.66 7.90
CA LEU A 282 14.58 -9.43 8.67
C LEU A 282 15.83 -8.61 9.01
N TRP A 283 16.37 -7.87 8.05
CA TRP A 283 17.51 -6.99 8.27
C TRP A 283 17.20 -5.90 9.29
N LEU A 284 15.97 -5.37 9.29
CA LEU A 284 15.53 -4.37 10.25
C LEU A 284 15.04 -4.96 11.58
N GLY A 285 15.03 -6.29 11.75
CA GLY A 285 14.61 -6.95 12.99
C GLY A 285 13.11 -6.86 13.27
N MET A 286 12.28 -6.75 12.23
CA MET A 286 10.82 -6.67 12.33
C MET A 286 10.17 -8.06 12.41
N ASP A 287 8.95 -8.14 12.95
CA ASP A 287 8.20 -9.40 13.04
C ASP A 287 7.62 -9.87 11.69
N TYR A 288 8.49 -10.49 10.91
CA TYR A 288 8.12 -11.12 9.64
C TYR A 288 7.09 -12.25 9.79
N ASN A 289 7.18 -13.04 10.86
CA ASN A 289 6.31 -14.21 11.02
C ASN A 289 4.89 -13.79 11.44
N GLY A 290 4.77 -12.78 12.29
CA GLY A 290 3.49 -12.14 12.62
C GLY A 290 2.83 -11.57 11.37
N PHE A 291 3.56 -10.79 10.57
CA PHE A 291 3.06 -10.24 9.31
C PHE A 291 2.56 -11.33 8.34
N ARG A 292 3.39 -12.35 8.09
CA ARG A 292 3.05 -13.47 7.20
C ARG A 292 1.76 -14.20 7.59
N ARG A 293 1.47 -14.33 8.88
CA ARG A 293 0.30 -15.08 9.37
C ARG A 293 -1.03 -14.33 9.18
N HIS A 294 -0.98 -13.01 9.21
CA HIS A 294 -2.19 -12.17 9.24
C HIS A 294 -2.37 -11.29 8.00
N GLU A 295 -1.47 -11.39 7.03
CA GLU A 295 -1.62 -10.73 5.73
C GLU A 295 -2.96 -11.10 5.08
N ILE A 296 -3.72 -10.06 4.69
CA ILE A 296 -4.98 -10.21 3.98
C ILE A 296 -4.68 -10.54 2.51
N GLY A 297 -5.27 -11.62 2.00
CA GLY A 297 -5.18 -12.02 0.59
C GLY A 297 -3.90 -12.78 0.19
N GLY A 298 -3.07 -13.19 1.15
CA GLY A 298 -1.82 -13.92 0.90
C GLY A 298 -2.01 -15.31 0.28
N HIS A 299 -1.19 -15.67 -0.71
CA HIS A 299 -1.30 -16.89 -1.52
C HIS A 299 -1.03 -18.18 -0.74
N SER A 300 -0.35 -18.10 0.40
CA SER A 300 0.02 -19.27 1.22
C SER A 300 -1.17 -19.93 1.92
N HIS A 301 -2.34 -19.29 1.95
CA HIS A 301 -3.53 -19.86 2.57
C HIS A 301 -4.29 -20.76 1.57
N PHE A 302 -4.81 -21.88 2.08
CA PHE A 302 -5.73 -22.78 1.35
C PHE A 302 -5.23 -23.28 -0.02
N ILE A 303 -4.00 -23.81 -0.08
CA ILE A 303 -3.38 -24.30 -1.33
C ILE A 303 -4.24 -25.36 -2.05
N ALA A 304 -4.97 -26.21 -1.31
CA ALA A 304 -5.80 -27.27 -1.89
C ALA A 304 -7.06 -26.72 -2.60
N ASN A 305 -7.75 -25.76 -1.98
CA ASN A 305 -8.92 -25.10 -2.56
C ASN A 305 -8.80 -23.59 -2.42
N ARG A 306 -8.33 -22.96 -3.50
CA ARG A 306 -8.03 -21.55 -3.53
C ARG A 306 -9.29 -20.67 -3.39
N PHE A 307 -10.49 -21.14 -3.71
CA PHE A 307 -11.70 -20.33 -3.51
C PHE A 307 -12.01 -20.05 -2.03
N ARG A 308 -11.44 -20.84 -1.11
CA ARG A 308 -11.47 -20.53 0.34
C ARG A 308 -10.68 -19.26 0.69
N LEU A 309 -9.63 -18.94 -0.06
CA LEU A 309 -8.91 -17.66 0.04
C LEU A 309 -9.84 -16.50 -0.36
N LEU A 310 -10.68 -16.68 -1.37
CA LEU A 310 -11.63 -15.64 -1.78
C LEU A 310 -12.65 -15.36 -0.68
N SER A 311 -13.22 -16.39 -0.04
CA SER A 311 -14.14 -16.19 1.08
C SER A 311 -13.49 -15.53 2.30
N GLU A 312 -12.26 -15.95 2.66
CA GLU A 312 -11.48 -15.32 3.75
C GLU A 312 -11.24 -13.83 3.42
N TYR A 313 -10.78 -13.54 2.19
CA TYR A 313 -10.54 -12.18 1.72
C TYR A 313 -11.80 -11.30 1.74
N LEU A 314 -12.93 -11.80 1.22
CA LEU A 314 -14.19 -11.06 1.21
C LEU A 314 -14.67 -10.75 2.63
N ALA A 315 -14.48 -11.68 3.57
CA ALA A 315 -14.78 -11.44 4.98
C ALA A 315 -13.88 -10.37 5.59
N ASP A 316 -12.56 -10.47 5.38
CA ASP A 316 -11.60 -9.49 5.89
C ASP A 316 -11.86 -8.08 5.33
N MET A 317 -12.20 -7.97 4.05
CA MET A 317 -12.56 -6.70 3.43
C MET A 317 -13.89 -6.15 3.91
N LEU A 318 -14.91 -7.01 4.11
CA LEU A 318 -16.18 -6.58 4.70
C LEU A 318 -15.99 -6.02 6.11
N ARG A 319 -15.18 -6.68 6.96
CA ARG A 319 -14.83 -6.19 8.30
C ARG A 319 -14.08 -4.87 8.26
N SER A 320 -13.14 -4.73 7.32
CA SER A 320 -12.42 -3.48 7.13
C SER A 320 -13.35 -2.35 6.68
N MET A 321 -14.33 -2.63 5.81
CA MET A 321 -15.34 -1.65 5.40
C MET A 321 -16.33 -1.28 6.54
N ILE A 322 -16.61 -2.20 7.48
CA ILE A 322 -17.33 -1.88 8.73
C ILE A 322 -16.54 -0.84 9.54
N GLU A 323 -15.23 -1.05 9.73
CA GLU A 323 -14.37 -0.08 10.42
C GLU A 323 -14.26 1.25 9.65
N MET A 324 -14.19 1.21 8.31
CA MET A 324 -14.23 2.40 7.47
C MET A 324 -15.51 3.22 7.70
N ASN A 325 -16.69 2.57 7.75
CA ASN A 325 -17.92 3.27 8.13
C ASN A 325 -17.75 3.88 9.53
N ARG A 326 -17.30 3.11 10.52
CA ARG A 326 -17.20 3.55 11.91
C ARG A 326 -16.35 4.81 12.10
N VAL A 327 -15.19 4.90 11.46
CA VAL A 327 -14.26 6.04 11.62
C VAL A 327 -14.62 7.25 10.76
N LEU A 328 -15.37 7.07 9.68
CA LEU A 328 -15.79 8.13 8.78
C LEU A 328 -17.00 8.88 9.35
N ARG A 329 -17.00 10.21 9.31
CA ARG A 329 -18.17 11.00 9.71
C ARG A 329 -19.33 10.81 8.72
N LYS A 330 -20.56 11.04 9.16
CA LYS A 330 -21.73 11.10 8.27
C LYS A 330 -21.52 12.15 7.16
N GLY A 331 -21.81 11.77 5.92
CA GLY A 331 -21.55 12.58 4.72
C GLY A 331 -20.09 12.60 4.27
N GLY A 332 -19.18 11.96 5.01
CA GLY A 332 -17.79 11.74 4.60
C GLY A 332 -17.69 10.80 3.40
N ILE A 333 -16.57 10.90 2.68
CA ILE A 333 -16.34 10.12 1.45
C ILE A 333 -15.39 8.97 1.75
N CYS A 334 -15.71 7.77 1.26
CA CYS A 334 -14.83 6.60 1.27
C CYS A 334 -14.44 6.26 -0.16
N VAL A 335 -13.14 6.30 -0.45
CA VAL A 335 -12.56 6.07 -1.76
C VAL A 335 -11.65 4.86 -1.71
N ILE A 336 -11.94 3.88 -2.57
CA ILE A 336 -11.21 2.61 -2.64
C ILE A 336 -10.74 2.39 -4.08
N ALA A 337 -9.42 2.42 -4.29
CA ALA A 337 -8.79 2.02 -5.55
C ALA A 337 -8.49 0.51 -5.51
N ILE A 338 -9.07 -0.24 -6.44
CA ILE A 338 -9.03 -1.70 -6.45
C ILE A 338 -8.97 -2.25 -7.88
N GLY A 339 -7.96 -3.08 -8.13
CA GLY A 339 -7.78 -3.77 -9.40
C GLY A 339 -8.57 -5.07 -9.50
N ASN A 340 -8.84 -5.48 -10.72
CA ASN A 340 -9.32 -6.84 -10.95
C ASN A 340 -8.19 -7.84 -10.76
N SER A 341 -8.52 -8.99 -10.22
CA SER A 341 -7.56 -10.10 -10.10
C SER A 341 -8.12 -11.36 -10.71
N SER A 342 -7.39 -12.46 -10.54
CA SER A 342 -7.79 -13.75 -11.05
C SER A 342 -7.52 -14.82 -10.01
N LEU A 343 -8.34 -15.86 -9.96
CA LEU A 343 -8.15 -16.99 -9.05
C LEU A 343 -8.61 -18.26 -9.76
N GLU A 344 -7.71 -19.22 -9.94
CA GLU A 344 -8.04 -20.49 -10.63
C GLU A 344 -8.70 -20.28 -12.01
N TYR A 345 -8.18 -19.29 -12.76
CA TYR A 345 -8.68 -18.85 -14.08
C TYR A 345 -10.03 -18.13 -14.07
N GLU A 346 -10.64 -17.93 -12.90
CA GLU A 346 -11.82 -17.08 -12.76
C GLU A 346 -11.42 -15.63 -12.54
N ARG A 347 -12.09 -14.70 -13.23
CA ARG A 347 -11.89 -13.26 -13.03
C ARG A 347 -12.60 -12.82 -11.75
N ILE A 348 -11.84 -12.23 -10.84
CA ILE A 348 -12.36 -11.66 -9.59
C ILE A 348 -12.50 -10.16 -9.77
N GLU A 349 -13.75 -9.71 -9.80
CA GLU A 349 -14.11 -8.30 -9.93
C GLU A 349 -14.36 -7.71 -8.55
N SER A 350 -13.28 -7.55 -7.76
CA SER A 350 -13.34 -7.12 -6.35
C SER A 350 -14.21 -5.88 -6.13
N TYR A 351 -14.18 -4.92 -7.08
CA TYR A 351 -14.98 -3.72 -6.98
C TYR A 351 -16.49 -3.98 -6.92
N LYS A 352 -17.00 -5.00 -7.64
CA LYS A 352 -18.42 -5.38 -7.61
C LYS A 352 -18.83 -5.93 -6.25
N HIS A 353 -17.96 -6.72 -5.62
CA HIS A 353 -18.22 -7.22 -4.27
C HIS A 353 -18.26 -6.08 -3.24
N PHE A 354 -17.34 -5.11 -3.35
CA PHE A 354 -17.33 -3.95 -2.45
C PHE A 354 -18.56 -3.06 -2.63
N LEU A 355 -19.00 -2.86 -3.88
CA LEU A 355 -20.27 -2.19 -4.19
C LEU A 355 -21.48 -2.96 -3.64
N ALA A 356 -21.45 -4.29 -3.67
CA ALA A 356 -22.50 -5.13 -3.09
C ALA A 356 -22.53 -5.06 -1.55
N PHE A 357 -21.40 -4.77 -0.89
CA PHE A 357 -21.36 -4.53 0.55
C PHE A 357 -21.96 -3.17 0.95
N ALA A 358 -21.80 -2.14 0.11
CA ALA A 358 -22.13 -0.75 0.46
C ALA A 358 -23.54 -0.55 1.06
N PRO A 359 -24.64 -1.14 0.52
CA PRO A 359 -25.97 -0.96 1.09
C PRO A 359 -26.11 -1.50 2.52
N TYR A 360 -25.45 -2.62 2.85
CA TYR A 360 -25.48 -3.18 4.21
C TYR A 360 -24.69 -2.35 5.22
N LEU A 361 -23.80 -1.49 4.71
CA LEU A 361 -22.88 -0.68 5.49
C LEU A 361 -23.28 0.80 5.51
N ASN A 362 -24.52 1.14 5.15
CA ASN A 362 -25.01 2.52 5.05
C ASN A 362 -24.09 3.43 4.21
N PHE A 363 -23.59 2.90 3.10
CA PHE A 363 -22.89 3.66 2.07
C PHE A 363 -23.79 3.84 0.85
N ASN A 364 -23.84 5.06 0.32
CA ASN A 364 -24.37 5.32 -1.01
C ASN A 364 -23.23 5.30 -2.04
N THR A 365 -23.45 4.63 -3.16
CA THR A 365 -22.48 4.64 -4.26
C THR A 365 -22.64 5.91 -5.06
N ILE A 366 -21.60 6.75 -5.07
CA ILE A 366 -21.59 7.99 -5.86
C ILE A 366 -21.08 7.73 -7.26
N LYS A 367 -19.94 7.04 -7.38
CA LYS A 367 -19.29 6.80 -8.66
C LYS A 367 -18.41 5.57 -8.64
N THR A 368 -18.24 4.96 -9.80
CA THR A 368 -17.22 3.95 -10.07
C THR A 368 -16.43 4.42 -11.29
N ILE A 369 -15.16 4.72 -11.10
CA ILE A 369 -14.29 5.29 -12.12
C ILE A 369 -13.35 4.19 -12.61
N PHE A 370 -13.35 3.93 -13.91
CA PHE A 370 -12.41 3.02 -14.55
C PHE A 370 -11.14 3.78 -14.95
N ARG A 371 -9.98 3.16 -14.77
CA ARG A 371 -8.72 3.65 -15.33
C ARG A 371 -7.85 2.51 -15.83
N ASN A 372 -7.04 2.80 -16.84
CA ASN A 372 -5.97 1.92 -17.27
C ASN A 372 -4.73 2.15 -16.40
N ILE A 373 -4.00 1.07 -16.14
CA ILE A 373 -2.70 1.15 -15.49
C ILE A 373 -1.62 1.08 -16.54
N ASP A 374 -0.70 2.05 -16.52
CA ASP A 374 0.51 1.99 -17.34
C ASP A 374 1.45 0.91 -16.78
N THR A 375 1.43 -0.26 -17.42
CA THR A 375 2.23 -1.44 -17.04
C THR A 375 3.73 -1.30 -17.32
N THR A 376 4.14 -0.23 -18.02
CA THR A 376 5.57 0.03 -18.31
C THR A 376 6.26 0.76 -17.17
N ARG A 377 5.50 1.43 -16.29
CA ARG A 377 6.05 2.16 -15.15
C ARG A 377 6.31 1.20 -13.99
N LYS A 378 7.48 1.35 -13.33
CA LYS A 378 7.99 0.50 -12.22
C LYS A 378 7.06 0.32 -10.99
N TYR A 379 5.89 0.97 -10.96
CA TYR A 379 4.87 0.84 -9.91
C TYR A 379 4.14 -0.49 -9.96
N THR A 380 3.98 -1.02 -11.18
CA THR A 380 3.51 -2.39 -11.40
C THR A 380 4.75 -3.24 -11.57
N SER A 381 4.96 -4.23 -10.69
CA SER A 381 6.11 -5.10 -10.87
C SER A 381 5.91 -5.89 -12.17
N LYS A 382 6.96 -6.01 -13.00
CA LYS A 382 6.95 -6.75 -14.28
C LYS A 382 6.42 -8.19 -14.17
N ASN A 383 6.40 -8.76 -12.96
CA ASN A 383 6.09 -10.17 -12.70
C ASN A 383 4.76 -10.41 -11.98
N ILE A 384 4.08 -9.35 -11.51
CA ILE A 384 2.80 -9.47 -10.80
C ILE A 384 1.69 -9.50 -11.84
N GLY A 385 0.83 -10.54 -11.78
CA GLY A 385 -0.11 -10.89 -12.83
C GLY A 385 -0.78 -9.66 -13.43
N LYS A 386 -0.61 -9.45 -14.74
CA LYS A 386 -1.07 -8.28 -15.51
C LYS A 386 -2.42 -7.75 -15.01
N ILE A 387 -2.38 -6.76 -14.11
CA ILE A 387 -3.53 -5.96 -13.73
C ILE A 387 -3.42 -4.71 -14.58
N ASP A 388 -4.12 -4.75 -15.71
CA ASP A 388 -4.07 -3.68 -16.71
C ASP A 388 -5.18 -2.64 -16.42
N ASP A 389 -6.14 -2.98 -15.56
CA ASP A 389 -7.29 -2.15 -15.17
C ASP A 389 -7.46 -2.01 -13.65
N GLU A 390 -7.85 -0.81 -13.24
CA GLU A 390 -8.19 -0.47 -11.85
C GLU A 390 -9.49 0.33 -11.80
N TYR A 391 -10.23 0.13 -10.72
CA TYR A 391 -11.48 0.84 -10.44
C TYR A 391 -11.31 1.66 -9.17
N ILE A 392 -11.75 2.92 -9.22
CA ILE A 392 -11.85 3.79 -8.05
C ILE A 392 -13.32 3.89 -7.68
N ILE A 393 -13.68 3.27 -6.56
CA ILE A 393 -15.03 3.33 -6.00
C ILE A 393 -15.12 4.57 -5.11
N VAL A 394 -16.16 5.38 -5.32
CA VAL A 394 -16.46 6.55 -4.50
C VAL A 394 -17.79 6.31 -3.79
N LEU A 395 -17.73 6.18 -2.46
CA LEU A 395 -18.88 5.96 -1.60
C LEU A 395 -19.07 7.17 -0.67
N GLU A 396 -20.31 7.46 -0.31
CA GLU A 396 -20.65 8.43 0.72
C GLU A 396 -21.31 7.72 1.91
N LYS A 397 -20.83 7.96 3.13
CA LYS A 397 -21.49 7.44 4.33
C LYS A 397 -22.80 8.17 4.57
N THR A 398 -23.92 7.44 4.57
CA THR A 398 -25.25 8.01 4.82
C THR A 398 -25.60 8.02 6.30
N ASN A 399 -25.24 6.97 7.04
CA ASN A 399 -25.47 6.82 8.48
C ASN A 399 -24.45 5.87 9.12
N ASP A 400 -24.40 5.90 10.45
CA ASP A 400 -23.71 4.88 11.25
C ASP A 400 -24.41 3.52 11.11
N ILE A 401 -23.68 2.44 11.34
CA ILE A 401 -24.20 1.08 11.39
C ILE A 401 -24.15 0.54 12.82
N ASN A 402 -25.13 -0.28 13.20
CA ASN A 402 -25.16 -0.96 14.50
C ASN A 402 -24.58 -2.37 14.40
N ILE A 403 -23.44 -2.52 13.73
CA ILE A 403 -22.77 -3.80 13.47
C ILE A 403 -21.30 -3.65 13.83
N ASN A 404 -20.75 -4.61 14.56
CA ASN A 404 -19.34 -4.64 14.90
C ASN A 404 -18.55 -5.46 13.88
N SER A 405 -17.30 -5.07 13.60
CA SER A 405 -16.38 -5.82 12.73
C SER A 405 -16.10 -7.25 13.22
N ARG A 406 -16.42 -7.59 14.47
CA ARG A 406 -16.34 -8.95 15.06
C ARG A 406 -17.62 -9.77 14.92
N ASP A 407 -18.69 -9.23 14.36
CA ASP A 407 -19.94 -9.97 14.15
C ASP A 407 -19.75 -11.04 13.05
N ASN A 408 -19.43 -12.26 13.48
CA ASN A 408 -19.21 -13.38 12.57
C ASN A 408 -20.49 -13.81 11.85
N GLY A 409 -21.66 -13.67 12.48
CA GLY A 409 -22.93 -14.08 11.89
C GLY A 409 -23.28 -13.19 10.70
N PHE A 410 -23.19 -11.87 10.89
CA PHE A 410 -23.39 -10.91 9.81
C PHE A 410 -22.36 -11.11 8.67
N VAL A 411 -21.08 -11.24 9.00
CA VAL A 411 -20.03 -11.42 7.98
C VAL A 411 -20.23 -12.72 7.21
N GLU A 412 -20.57 -13.82 7.88
CA GLU A 412 -20.87 -15.12 7.26
C GLU A 412 -22.04 -15.02 6.27
N GLU A 413 -23.13 -14.37 6.67
CA GLU A 413 -24.32 -14.21 5.85
C GLU A 413 -23.99 -13.50 4.53
N ILE A 414 -23.35 -12.33 4.62
CA ILE A 414 -23.04 -11.50 3.45
C ILE A 414 -22.01 -12.17 2.54
N VAL A 415 -20.95 -12.76 3.10
CA VAL A 415 -19.91 -13.45 2.32
C VAL A 415 -20.48 -14.70 1.65
N THR A 416 -21.34 -15.46 2.33
CA THR A 416 -22.03 -16.62 1.75
C THR A 416 -22.88 -16.21 0.55
N LYS A 417 -23.61 -15.09 0.65
CA LYS A 417 -24.39 -14.54 -0.47
C LYS A 417 -23.49 -14.18 -1.66
N GLN A 418 -22.38 -13.48 -1.42
CA GLN A 418 -21.43 -13.12 -2.47
C GLN A 418 -20.78 -14.33 -3.15
N MET A 419 -20.41 -15.35 -2.36
CA MET A 419 -19.82 -16.58 -2.90
C MET A 419 -20.82 -17.39 -3.73
N LYS A 420 -22.11 -17.43 -3.36
CA LYS A 420 -23.18 -18.06 -4.14
C LYS A 420 -23.44 -17.32 -5.46
N GLU A 421 -23.46 -15.99 -5.45
CA GLU A 421 -23.58 -15.20 -6.68
C GLU A 421 -22.38 -15.43 -7.61
N PHE A 422 -21.17 -15.52 -7.04
CA PHE A 422 -19.97 -15.87 -7.79
C PHE A 422 -20.01 -17.30 -8.36
N GLU A 423 -20.47 -18.28 -7.58
CA GLU A 423 -20.69 -19.66 -8.05
C GLU A 423 -21.62 -19.70 -9.27
N GLN A 424 -22.77 -19.02 -9.19
CA GLN A 424 -23.73 -18.95 -10.30
C GLN A 424 -23.13 -18.29 -11.55
N LYS A 425 -22.32 -17.24 -11.37
CA LYS A 425 -21.60 -16.60 -12.48
C LYS A 425 -20.65 -17.61 -13.14
N VAL A 426 -19.86 -18.33 -12.36
CA VAL A 426 -18.90 -19.34 -12.85
C VAL A 426 -19.63 -20.52 -13.53
N GLN A 427 -20.79 -20.94 -13.03
CA GLN A 427 -21.61 -21.97 -13.68
C GLN A 427 -22.15 -21.52 -15.05
N LYS A 428 -22.61 -20.26 -15.15
CA LYS A 428 -23.16 -19.70 -16.40
C LYS A 428 -22.09 -19.38 -17.44
N SER A 429 -20.98 -18.80 -16.97
CA SER A 429 -19.87 -18.35 -17.80
C SER A 429 -18.56 -18.68 -17.09
N PRO A 430 -18.07 -19.92 -17.23
CA PRO A 430 -16.80 -20.32 -16.64
C PRO A 430 -15.66 -19.45 -17.16
N GLY A 431 -14.67 -19.22 -16.31
CA GLY A 431 -13.51 -18.40 -16.63
C GLY A 431 -12.78 -18.90 -17.88
N SER A 432 -12.07 -17.98 -18.53
CA SER A 432 -11.26 -18.29 -19.70
C SER A 432 -9.79 -18.37 -19.34
N SER A 433 -8.95 -18.76 -20.30
CA SER A 433 -7.49 -18.86 -20.12
C SER A 433 -6.86 -17.52 -19.74
N LEU A 434 -6.73 -17.25 -18.44
CA LEU A 434 -5.90 -16.16 -17.95
C LEU A 434 -4.43 -16.60 -18.10
N ARG A 435 -3.62 -15.80 -18.81
CA ARG A 435 -2.20 -16.04 -19.17
C ARG A 435 -1.93 -16.96 -20.39
N GLY A 436 -2.83 -16.99 -21.38
CA GLY A 436 -2.55 -17.61 -22.68
C GLY A 436 -2.45 -19.14 -22.70
N LYS A 437 -2.72 -19.83 -21.58
CA LYS A 437 -2.80 -21.30 -21.51
C LYS A 437 -4.25 -21.76 -21.62
N LYS A 438 -4.60 -22.47 -22.70
CA LYS A 438 -5.91 -23.14 -22.82
C LYS A 438 -6.09 -24.12 -21.66
N VAL A 439 -7.13 -23.91 -20.86
CA VAL A 439 -7.54 -24.80 -19.76
C VAL A 439 -8.65 -25.71 -20.26
N SER A 440 -8.68 -26.97 -19.83
CA SER A 440 -9.74 -27.90 -20.25
C SER A 440 -11.10 -27.51 -19.66
N GLU A 441 -12.17 -27.67 -20.43
CA GLU A 441 -13.55 -27.46 -19.95
C GLU A 441 -13.85 -28.29 -18.70
N LYS A 442 -13.27 -29.50 -18.60
CA LYS A 442 -13.38 -30.37 -17.42
C LYS A 442 -12.86 -29.68 -16.17
N ARG A 443 -11.71 -28.98 -16.24
CA ARG A 443 -11.13 -28.26 -15.10
C ARG A 443 -11.95 -27.02 -14.74
N LEU A 444 -12.50 -26.32 -15.72
CA LEU A 444 -13.36 -25.15 -15.46
C LEU A 444 -14.70 -25.56 -14.82
N LYS A 445 -15.29 -26.69 -15.24
CA LYS A 445 -16.50 -27.24 -14.59
C LYS A 445 -16.26 -27.62 -13.12
N GLN A 446 -15.04 -28.07 -12.78
CA GLN A 446 -14.65 -28.35 -11.39
C GLN A 446 -14.54 -27.09 -10.52
N ASN A 447 -14.39 -25.90 -11.09
CA ASN A 447 -14.34 -24.66 -10.28
C ASN A 447 -15.65 -24.43 -9.53
N ALA A 448 -16.80 -24.67 -10.17
CA ALA A 448 -18.11 -24.54 -9.51
C ALA A 448 -18.22 -25.46 -8.29
N GLU A 449 -17.82 -26.72 -8.41
CA GLU A 449 -17.80 -27.68 -7.29
C GLU A 449 -16.86 -27.22 -6.17
N ARG A 450 -15.66 -26.75 -6.51
CA ARG A 450 -14.71 -26.21 -5.53
C ARG A 450 -15.21 -24.94 -4.85
N ILE A 451 -15.96 -24.08 -5.54
CA ILE A 451 -16.61 -22.91 -4.94
C ILE A 451 -17.71 -23.37 -3.97
N ALA A 452 -18.54 -24.35 -4.34
CA ALA A 452 -19.56 -24.92 -3.47
C ALA A 452 -18.95 -25.53 -2.19
N GLU A 453 -17.79 -26.19 -2.29
CA GLU A 453 -17.03 -26.66 -1.14
C GLU A 453 -16.51 -25.50 -0.26
N ALA A 454 -15.98 -24.44 -0.88
CA ALA A 454 -15.50 -23.27 -0.16
C ALA A 454 -16.65 -22.56 0.58
N ILE A 455 -17.86 -22.51 0.01
CA ILE A 455 -19.06 -21.96 0.66
C ILE A 455 -19.35 -22.69 1.97
N LYS A 456 -19.22 -24.03 1.99
CA LYS A 456 -19.45 -24.84 3.19
C LYS A 456 -18.43 -24.59 4.30
N SER A 457 -17.22 -24.12 3.96
CA SER A 457 -16.16 -23.85 4.94
C SER A 457 -16.13 -22.39 5.44
N ILE A 458 -16.95 -21.48 4.89
CA ILE A 458 -17.02 -20.07 5.30
C ILE A 458 -17.09 -19.90 6.82
N PRO A 459 -17.98 -20.59 7.59
CA PRO A 459 -18.08 -20.37 9.04
C PRO A 459 -16.75 -20.59 9.79
N GLN A 460 -15.88 -21.43 9.25
CA GLN A 460 -14.57 -21.72 9.82
C GLN A 460 -13.47 -20.82 9.25
N ASP A 461 -13.53 -20.51 7.95
CA ASP A 461 -12.48 -19.77 7.23
C ASP A 461 -12.47 -18.27 7.54
N ILE A 462 -13.63 -17.68 7.85
CA ILE A 462 -13.75 -16.24 8.14
C ILE A 462 -13.38 -15.86 9.58
N LYS A 463 -13.11 -16.86 10.43
CA LYS A 463 -12.70 -16.63 11.82
C LYS A 463 -11.32 -16.01 11.81
N ILE A 464 -11.19 -14.87 12.48
CA ILE A 464 -9.92 -14.18 12.58
C ILE A 464 -8.96 -15.04 13.40
N LYS A 465 -7.81 -15.35 12.79
CA LYS A 465 -6.72 -16.08 13.44
C LYS A 465 -6.20 -15.20 14.59
N GLY A 466 -5.98 -15.79 15.76
CA GLY A 466 -5.56 -15.05 16.96
C GLY A 466 -4.29 -14.22 16.69
N LEU A 467 -4.36 -12.93 17.07
CA LEU A 467 -3.29 -11.94 16.91
C LEU A 467 -2.07 -12.25 17.80
#